data_AF-A0A945Z357-F1
#
_entry.id   AF-A0A945Z357-F1
#
_cell.length_a   1.000
_cell.length_b   1.000
_cell.length_c   1.000
_cell.angle_alpha   90.00
_cell.angle_beta   90.00
_cell.angle_gamma   90.00
#
_symmetry.space_group_name_H-M   'P 1'
#
loop_
_entity.id
_entity.type
_entity.pdbx_description
1 polymer ?
#
loop_
_entity_poly.entity_id
_entity_poly.type
_entity_poly.pdbx_seq_one_letter_code
_entity_poly.pdbx_strand_id
1 'polypeptide(L)'
;MKIEEMYENVFLVEKKSSNSPSELKETFPGKKVCICDFYIEDSEYGDIDENGVTKYCDLFIVDHHAPVSYMRKHISSAVIASKYVSANGPLGDEYVIVINHTDTDSLLSALLMSGKIEPNIEYEKAAIAADHTGEENIISDLLQSLEDSRELKTSIEELLSPTKDLEITKERHLIRSKLKELVPDFTVNNGIASITMDKKIDAGLLPGLFPNVKAIMVASPMPDGSKGKWRIRVRLGSSSENIELNKLNLPDTGGRWNAISTSRNGGTNTEPEDYLKMLSDKFNQHQNKDDR
;
A
#
# COMPACT_ATOMS: atom_id res chain seq x y z
N MET A 1 19.32 -0.62 12.94
CA MET A 1 18.40 0.26 12.18
C MET A 1 18.53 1.69 12.71
N LYS A 2 18.51 2.71 11.85
CA LYS A 2 18.63 4.13 12.25
C LYS A 2 17.27 4.74 12.55
N ILE A 3 17.16 5.46 13.67
CA ILE A 3 16.00 6.32 14.00
C ILE A 3 16.17 7.65 13.25
N GLU A 4 15.17 8.04 12.48
CA GLU A 4 15.14 9.30 11.72
C GLU A 4 14.43 10.39 12.51
N GLU A 5 13.22 10.09 13.01
CA GLU A 5 12.41 11.02 13.80
C GLU A 5 11.70 10.28 14.95
N MET A 6 11.24 11.06 15.92
CA MET A 6 10.46 10.58 17.05
C MET A 6 9.36 11.58 17.39
N TYR A 7 8.16 11.08 17.60
CA TYR A 7 7.03 11.80 18.16
C TYR A 7 6.52 11.01 19.37
N GLU A 8 6.92 11.43 20.57
CA GLU A 8 6.63 10.72 21.82
C GLU A 8 7.10 9.25 21.77
N ASN A 9 6.17 8.27 21.78
CA ASN A 9 6.46 6.84 21.68
C ASN A 9 6.39 6.28 20.25
N VAL A 10 6.16 7.13 19.24
CA VAL A 10 6.17 6.77 17.82
C VAL A 10 7.52 7.13 17.19
N PHE A 11 8.15 6.16 16.56
CA PHE A 11 9.48 6.28 15.97
C PHE A 11 9.42 6.03 14.46
N LEU A 12 9.90 7.00 13.68
CA LEU A 12 10.20 6.81 12.28
C LEU A 12 11.62 6.28 12.15
N VAL A 13 11.77 5.12 11.53
CA VAL A 13 13.06 4.51 11.23
C VAL A 13 13.36 4.54 9.74
N GLU A 14 14.63 4.34 9.40
CA GLU A 14 15.09 4.27 8.02
C GLU A 14 14.30 3.27 7.18
N LYS A 15 13.91 3.66 5.97
CA LYS A 15 13.24 2.76 5.02
C LYS A 15 14.25 1.82 4.37
N LYS A 16 14.15 0.52 4.67
CA LYS A 16 14.98 -0.55 4.10
C LYS A 16 14.16 -1.51 3.25
N SER A 17 14.83 -2.25 2.37
CA SER A 17 14.22 -3.33 1.59
C SER A 17 13.88 -4.55 2.45
N SER A 18 14.51 -4.69 3.61
CA SER A 18 14.30 -5.79 4.54
C SER A 18 14.58 -5.33 5.97
N ASN A 19 13.82 -5.83 6.93
CA ASN A 19 13.94 -5.49 8.35
C ASN A 19 13.89 -6.78 9.17
N SER A 20 14.93 -7.07 9.95
CA SER A 20 14.97 -8.26 10.79
C SER A 20 14.48 -7.97 12.22
N PRO A 21 13.91 -8.97 12.93
CA PRO A 21 13.59 -8.81 14.35
C PRO A 21 14.80 -8.43 15.21
N SER A 22 15.98 -8.96 14.90
CA SER A 22 17.22 -8.68 15.63
C SER A 22 17.61 -7.21 15.53
N GLU A 23 17.54 -6.61 14.34
CA GLU A 23 17.85 -5.19 14.17
C GLU A 23 16.94 -4.28 15.00
N LEU A 24 15.64 -4.63 15.11
CA LEU A 24 14.68 -3.87 15.92
C LEU A 24 14.98 -4.00 17.41
N LYS A 25 15.28 -5.21 17.89
CA LYS A 25 15.64 -5.45 19.30
C LYS A 25 16.93 -4.75 19.70
N GLU A 26 17.91 -4.69 18.80
CA GLU A 26 19.15 -3.92 18.99
C GLU A 26 18.90 -2.42 19.03
N THR A 27 17.96 -1.92 18.20
CA THR A 27 17.61 -0.50 18.13
C THR A 27 16.80 -0.04 19.35
N PHE A 28 15.93 -0.90 19.88
CA PHE A 28 15.06 -0.63 21.03
C PHE A 28 15.29 -1.63 22.19
N PRO A 29 16.48 -1.65 22.80
CA PRO A 29 16.84 -2.65 23.80
C PRO A 29 15.95 -2.54 25.05
N GLY A 30 15.38 -3.67 25.47
CA GLY A 30 14.53 -3.78 26.67
C GLY A 30 13.14 -3.14 26.55
N LYS A 31 12.74 -2.70 25.36
CA LYS A 31 11.40 -2.18 25.08
C LYS A 31 10.52 -3.24 24.46
N LYS A 32 9.20 -3.17 24.70
CA LYS A 32 8.25 -3.88 23.86
C LYS A 32 8.08 -3.08 22.57
N VAL A 33 8.10 -3.76 21.43
CA VAL A 33 8.10 -3.09 20.12
C VAL A 33 6.83 -3.45 19.37
N CYS A 34 6.08 -2.43 18.97
CA CYS A 34 4.97 -2.54 18.03
C CYS A 34 5.41 -2.03 16.66
N ILE A 35 5.26 -2.84 15.64
CA ILE A 35 5.54 -2.51 14.24
C ILE A 35 4.23 -2.14 13.57
N CYS A 36 4.21 -1.03 12.85
CA CYS A 36 3.05 -0.58 12.10
C CYS A 36 3.45 -0.42 10.63
N ASP A 37 2.76 -1.18 9.77
CA ASP A 37 2.72 -1.00 8.33
C ASP A 37 4.05 -1.14 7.58
N PHE A 38 4.91 -2.05 8.05
CA PHE A 38 5.98 -2.56 7.22
C PHE A 38 6.36 -4.00 7.56
N TYR A 39 6.82 -4.70 6.54
CA TYR A 39 7.18 -6.10 6.64
C TYR A 39 8.43 -6.33 7.48
N ILE A 40 8.34 -7.30 8.39
CA ILE A 40 9.45 -7.88 9.15
C ILE A 40 9.77 -9.25 8.55
N GLU A 41 11.04 -9.53 8.32
CA GLU A 41 11.50 -10.83 7.81
C GLU A 41 10.91 -11.99 8.62
N ASP A 42 10.37 -12.97 7.90
CA ASP A 42 9.81 -14.23 8.44
C ASP A 42 8.60 -14.03 9.38
N SER A 43 8.01 -12.85 9.42
CA SER A 43 6.83 -12.57 10.24
C SER A 43 5.59 -13.37 9.84
N GLU A 44 5.51 -13.89 8.62
CA GLU A 44 4.43 -14.78 8.17
C GLU A 44 4.38 -16.12 8.93
N TYR A 45 5.44 -16.49 9.64
CA TYR A 45 5.49 -17.66 10.52
C TYR A 45 5.07 -17.33 11.97
N GLY A 46 4.72 -16.07 12.25
CA GLY A 46 4.19 -15.64 13.54
C GLY A 46 2.76 -16.12 13.81
N ASP A 47 2.33 -15.94 15.05
CA ASP A 47 0.96 -16.24 15.47
C ASP A 47 0.05 -15.04 15.19
N ILE A 48 -0.92 -15.22 14.30
CA ILE A 48 -1.88 -14.18 13.92
C ILE A 48 -3.12 -14.32 14.79
N ASP A 49 -3.42 -13.28 15.57
CA ASP A 49 -4.61 -13.28 16.42
C ASP A 49 -5.91 -13.03 15.64
N GLU A 50 -7.03 -13.08 16.34
CA GLU A 50 -8.36 -12.88 15.76
C GLU A 50 -8.60 -11.48 15.17
N ASN A 51 -7.78 -10.49 15.55
CA ASN A 51 -7.84 -9.13 15.04
C ASN A 51 -6.93 -8.92 13.81
N GLY A 52 -6.04 -9.88 13.54
CA GLY A 52 -5.07 -9.84 12.44
C GLY A 52 -3.69 -9.35 12.86
N VAL A 53 -3.45 -9.09 14.14
CA VAL A 53 -2.13 -8.74 14.65
C VAL A 53 -1.25 -9.98 14.66
N THR A 54 -0.03 -9.86 14.18
CA THR A 54 0.96 -10.93 14.21
C THR A 54 1.90 -10.78 15.41
N LYS A 55 2.04 -11.84 16.22
CA LYS A 55 3.04 -11.94 17.29
C LYS A 55 4.21 -12.78 16.79
N TYR A 56 5.40 -12.20 16.73
CA TYR A 56 6.59 -12.86 16.21
C TYR A 56 7.86 -12.36 16.89
N CYS A 57 8.69 -13.27 17.41
CA CYS A 57 9.94 -12.92 18.10
C CYS A 57 9.79 -11.79 19.15
N ASP A 58 8.77 -11.85 20.01
CA ASP A 58 8.43 -10.80 21.00
C ASP A 58 8.05 -9.43 20.42
N LEU A 59 7.85 -9.34 19.10
CA LEU A 59 7.33 -8.16 18.42
C LEU A 59 5.81 -8.27 18.31
N PHE A 60 5.18 -7.11 18.35
CA PHE A 60 3.76 -6.94 18.09
C PHE A 60 3.61 -6.29 16.71
N ILE A 61 3.12 -7.02 15.71
CA ILE A 61 3.20 -6.58 14.30
C ILE A 61 1.80 -6.33 13.77
N VAL A 62 1.55 -5.08 13.39
CA VAL A 62 0.34 -4.59 12.73
C VAL A 62 0.72 -4.27 11.29
N ASP A 63 0.65 -5.27 10.43
CA ASP A 63 1.14 -5.20 9.05
C ASP A 63 0.22 -5.98 8.12
N HIS A 64 -0.19 -5.38 7.00
CA HIS A 64 -1.01 -6.05 5.99
C HIS A 64 -0.16 -6.63 4.83
N HIS A 65 1.17 -6.57 4.91
CA HIS A 65 2.05 -6.93 3.81
C HIS A 65 2.51 -8.39 3.84
N ALA A 66 2.42 -9.05 4.99
CA ALA A 66 2.78 -10.45 5.16
C ALA A 66 2.05 -11.34 4.11
N PRO A 67 2.75 -12.27 3.44
CA PRO A 67 2.21 -13.08 2.33
C PRO A 67 1.21 -14.18 2.75
N VAL A 68 0.44 -13.98 3.81
CA VAL A 68 -0.55 -14.91 4.36
C VAL A 68 -1.93 -14.73 3.73
N SER A 69 -2.77 -15.77 3.73
CA SER A 69 -4.09 -15.74 3.08
C SER A 69 -5.02 -14.65 3.63
N TYR A 70 -4.94 -14.37 4.93
CA TYR A 70 -5.76 -13.34 5.58
C TYR A 70 -5.53 -11.93 5.00
N MET A 71 -4.30 -11.61 4.60
CA MET A 71 -3.90 -10.30 4.07
C MET A 71 -4.19 -10.11 2.57
N ARG A 72 -4.77 -11.10 1.91
CA ARG A 72 -5.08 -11.08 0.46
C ARG A 72 -6.50 -10.58 0.20
N LYS A 73 -6.83 -9.48 0.85
CA LYS A 73 -8.13 -8.80 0.82
C LYS A 73 -7.88 -7.30 0.82
N HIS A 74 -8.90 -6.49 0.56
CA HIS A 74 -8.82 -5.05 0.81
C HIS A 74 -8.79 -4.77 2.32
N ILE A 75 -7.65 -5.06 2.95
CA ILE A 75 -7.33 -4.83 4.35
C ILE A 75 -6.03 -4.05 4.42
N SER A 76 -6.01 -3.04 5.28
CA SER A 76 -4.84 -2.22 5.55
C SER A 76 -4.40 -2.41 7.01
N SER A 77 -3.19 -1.98 7.34
CA SER A 77 -2.62 -2.00 8.69
C SER A 77 -3.46 -1.17 9.67
N ALA A 78 -4.00 -0.03 9.23
CA ALA A 78 -4.92 0.80 10.02
C ALA A 78 -6.25 0.08 10.33
N VAL A 79 -6.75 -0.75 9.42
CA VAL A 79 -7.94 -1.59 9.69
C VAL A 79 -7.63 -2.64 10.77
N ILE A 80 -6.45 -3.26 10.71
CA ILE A 80 -6.00 -4.21 11.74
C ILE A 80 -5.85 -3.49 13.09
N ALA A 81 -5.21 -2.33 13.11
CA ALA A 81 -5.06 -1.49 14.31
C ALA A 81 -6.41 -1.12 14.91
N SER A 82 -7.34 -0.61 14.10
CA SER A 82 -8.68 -0.19 14.52
C SER A 82 -9.44 -1.33 15.20
N LYS A 83 -9.42 -2.52 14.59
CA LYS A 83 -10.03 -3.73 15.18
C LYS A 83 -9.40 -4.10 16.51
N TYR A 84 -8.06 -4.16 16.56
CA TYR A 84 -7.35 -4.50 17.79
C TYR A 84 -7.66 -3.53 18.92
N VAL A 85 -7.56 -2.22 18.67
CA VAL A 85 -7.77 -1.17 19.67
C VAL A 85 -9.23 -1.13 20.12
N SER A 86 -10.18 -1.35 19.22
CA SER A 86 -11.61 -1.45 19.59
C SER A 86 -11.89 -2.61 20.56
N ALA A 87 -11.16 -3.72 20.44
CA ALA A 87 -11.34 -4.90 21.26
C ALA A 87 -10.52 -4.88 22.57
N ASN A 88 -9.30 -4.31 22.54
CA ASN A 88 -8.31 -4.45 23.62
C ASN A 88 -7.89 -3.11 24.25
N GLY A 89 -8.27 -1.99 23.66
CA GLY A 89 -7.69 -0.68 23.94
C GLY A 89 -6.33 -0.45 23.25
N PRO A 90 -5.80 0.78 23.31
CA PRO A 90 -4.48 1.09 22.78
C PRO A 90 -3.38 0.40 23.59
N LEU A 91 -2.17 0.34 23.03
CA LEU A 91 -1.01 -0.18 23.75
C LEU A 91 -0.58 0.78 24.87
N GLY A 92 -0.09 0.21 25.98
CA GLY A 92 0.44 0.98 27.10
C GLY A 92 1.80 1.62 26.81
N ASP A 93 2.21 2.53 27.71
CA ASP A 93 3.45 3.32 27.61
C ASP A 93 4.74 2.48 27.58
N GLU A 94 4.68 1.19 27.90
CA GLU A 94 5.84 0.31 27.80
C GLU A 94 6.20 -0.06 26.34
N TYR A 95 5.28 0.18 25.40
CA TYR A 95 5.48 -0.06 23.98
C TYR A 95 6.07 1.16 23.28
N VAL A 96 7.06 0.89 22.42
CA VAL A 96 7.45 1.81 21.34
C VAL A 96 6.75 1.39 20.06
N ILE A 97 6.19 2.35 19.34
CA ILE A 97 5.55 2.14 18.04
C ILE A 97 6.54 2.54 16.96
N VAL A 98 6.74 1.69 15.96
CA VAL A 98 7.75 1.87 14.92
C VAL A 98 7.08 1.81 13.55
N ILE A 99 7.37 2.81 12.72
CA ILE A 99 6.99 2.91 11.30
C ILE A 99 8.25 3.23 10.48
N ASN A 100 8.28 2.90 9.18
CA ASN A 100 9.42 3.24 8.31
C ASN A 100 9.03 4.15 7.11
N HIS A 101 7.78 4.57 7.03
CA HIS A 101 7.27 5.63 6.18
C HIS A 101 6.09 6.34 6.85
N THR A 102 5.68 7.47 6.29
CA THR A 102 4.66 8.38 6.83
C THR A 102 3.48 8.49 5.87
N ASP A 103 3.17 7.42 5.15
CA ASP A 103 1.95 7.35 4.35
C ASP A 103 0.72 7.17 5.27
N THR A 104 -0.46 7.18 4.64
CA THR A 104 -1.76 7.15 5.32
C THR A 104 -1.89 5.94 6.24
N ASP A 105 -1.54 4.74 5.77
CA ASP A 105 -1.74 3.50 6.51
C ASP A 105 -0.77 3.39 7.71
N SER A 106 0.50 3.77 7.53
CA SER A 106 1.50 3.81 8.59
C SER A 106 1.15 4.79 9.72
N LEU A 107 0.76 6.02 9.37
CA LEU A 107 0.43 7.02 10.39
C LEU A 107 -0.84 6.66 11.15
N LEU A 108 -1.90 6.24 10.45
CA LEU A 108 -3.16 5.89 11.10
C LEU A 108 -3.00 4.65 12.01
N SER A 109 -2.32 3.61 11.53
CA SER A 109 -2.05 2.43 12.37
C SER A 109 -1.21 2.79 13.60
N ALA A 110 -0.15 3.60 13.46
CA ALA A 110 0.68 4.00 14.60
C ALA A 110 -0.07 4.84 15.63
N LEU A 111 -0.90 5.80 15.19
CA LEU A 111 -1.66 6.68 16.08
C LEU A 111 -2.81 5.96 16.79
N LEU A 112 -3.46 5.00 16.12
CA LEU A 112 -4.44 4.11 16.75
C LEU A 112 -3.77 3.26 17.84
N MET A 113 -2.67 2.59 17.49
CA MET A 113 -1.97 1.70 18.43
C MET A 113 -1.37 2.44 19.64
N SER A 114 -0.95 3.69 19.47
CA SER A 114 -0.47 4.56 20.56
C SER A 114 -1.57 5.28 21.35
N GLY A 115 -2.84 5.15 20.95
CA GLY A 115 -3.96 5.82 21.61
C GLY A 115 -4.00 7.34 21.40
N LYS A 116 -3.36 7.86 20.34
CA LYS A 116 -3.44 9.28 19.97
C LYS A 116 -4.71 9.63 19.21
N ILE A 117 -5.29 8.65 18.54
CA ILE A 117 -6.62 8.73 17.92
C ILE A 117 -7.44 7.52 18.31
N GLU A 118 -8.76 7.71 18.40
CA GLU A 118 -9.71 6.63 18.65
C GLU A 118 -10.07 5.90 17.35
N PRO A 119 -10.44 4.61 17.41
CA PRO A 119 -10.99 3.88 16.28
C PRO A 119 -12.13 4.64 15.60
N ASN A 120 -12.03 4.84 14.29
CA ASN A 120 -13.02 5.54 13.49
C ASN A 120 -13.06 4.96 12.08
N ILE A 121 -14.27 4.68 11.58
CA ILE A 121 -14.49 4.13 10.24
C ILE A 121 -13.93 5.04 9.13
N GLU A 122 -13.83 6.35 9.35
CA GLU A 122 -13.26 7.27 8.37
C GLU A 122 -11.74 7.08 8.21
N TYR A 123 -11.03 6.64 9.26
CA TYR A 123 -9.61 6.27 9.16
C TYR A 123 -9.43 4.96 8.39
N GLU A 124 -10.31 3.98 8.61
CA GLU A 124 -10.30 2.72 7.85
C GLU A 124 -10.53 2.96 6.35
N LYS A 125 -11.53 3.78 6.01
CA LYS A 125 -11.79 4.18 4.62
C LYS A 125 -10.62 4.94 4.01
N ALA A 126 -9.96 5.81 4.77
CA ALA A 126 -8.81 6.57 4.30
C ALA A 126 -7.63 5.66 3.94
N ALA A 127 -7.30 4.70 4.80
CA ALA A 127 -6.23 3.76 4.55
C ALA A 127 -6.53 2.84 3.35
N ILE A 128 -7.77 2.30 3.26
CA ILE A 128 -8.21 1.51 2.11
C ILE A 128 -8.14 2.34 0.80
N ALA A 129 -8.52 3.62 0.86
CA ALA A 129 -8.42 4.53 -0.27
C ALA A 129 -6.97 4.77 -0.69
N ALA A 130 -6.04 4.89 0.26
CA ALA A 130 -4.62 5.07 -0.02
C ALA A 130 -4.00 3.83 -0.69
N ASP A 131 -4.23 2.64 -0.13
CA ASP A 131 -3.50 1.43 -0.53
C ASP A 131 -4.14 0.62 -1.66
N HIS A 132 -5.46 0.73 -1.82
CA HIS A 132 -6.21 -0.22 -2.64
C HIS A 132 -7.09 0.45 -3.67
N THR A 133 -7.99 1.33 -3.24
CA THR A 133 -9.06 1.79 -4.13
C THR A 133 -8.71 3.07 -4.86
N GLY A 134 -7.85 3.93 -4.31
CA GLY A 134 -7.59 5.24 -4.90
C GLY A 134 -8.81 6.15 -4.89
N GLU A 135 -9.86 5.82 -4.15
CA GLU A 135 -11.07 6.65 -4.02
C GLU A 135 -10.75 8.00 -3.39
N GLU A 136 -11.62 8.99 -3.62
CA GLU A 136 -11.47 10.32 -3.05
C GLU A 136 -11.74 10.27 -1.54
N ASN A 137 -10.74 10.68 -0.75
CA ASN A 137 -10.84 10.70 0.70
C ASN A 137 -9.93 11.80 1.25
N ILE A 138 -10.48 12.68 2.09
CA ILE A 138 -9.79 13.88 2.58
C ILE A 138 -8.55 13.52 3.41
N ILE A 139 -8.64 12.49 4.25
CA ILE A 139 -7.54 12.07 5.14
C ILE A 139 -6.44 11.39 4.31
N SER A 140 -6.81 10.50 3.39
CA SER A 140 -5.86 9.89 2.46
C SER A 140 -5.17 10.94 1.60
N ASP A 141 -5.92 11.92 1.10
CA ASP A 141 -5.37 12.95 0.24
C ASP A 141 -4.42 13.89 1.00
N LEU A 142 -4.74 14.22 2.26
CA LEU A 142 -3.85 14.96 3.14
C LEU A 142 -2.55 14.19 3.40
N LEU A 143 -2.65 12.97 3.96
CA LEU A 143 -1.49 12.22 4.41
C LEU A 143 -0.60 11.76 3.25
N GLN A 144 -1.16 11.31 2.12
CA GLN A 144 -0.34 10.99 0.95
C GLN A 144 0.35 12.21 0.34
N SER A 145 -0.19 13.43 0.52
CA SER A 145 0.49 14.64 0.05
C SER A 145 1.67 15.05 0.94
N LEU A 146 1.70 14.54 2.17
CA LEU A 146 2.78 14.77 3.14
C LEU A 146 3.83 13.64 3.14
N GLU A 147 3.55 12.48 2.54
CA GLU A 147 4.43 11.30 2.55
C GLU A 147 5.86 11.61 2.08
N ASP A 148 6.02 12.37 0.99
CA ASP A 148 7.32 12.64 0.36
C ASP A 148 8.23 13.52 1.24
N SER A 149 7.68 14.32 2.17
CA SER A 149 8.49 15.10 3.11
C SER A 149 9.11 14.22 4.20
N ARG A 150 8.47 13.09 4.51
CA ARG A 150 8.80 12.19 5.63
C ARG A 150 8.88 12.88 6.99
N GLU A 151 8.27 14.06 7.14
CA GLU A 151 8.23 14.79 8.40
C GLU A 151 7.15 14.19 9.31
N LEU A 152 7.55 13.34 10.24
CA LEU A 152 6.64 12.60 11.12
C LEU A 152 5.78 13.56 11.94
N LYS A 153 6.43 14.53 12.58
CA LYS A 153 5.75 15.49 13.45
C LYS A 153 4.72 16.31 12.68
N THR A 154 5.12 16.89 11.54
CA THR A 154 4.22 17.68 10.69
C THR A 154 3.01 16.86 10.25
N SER A 155 3.23 15.61 9.82
CA SER A 155 2.14 14.73 9.37
C SER A 155 1.13 14.40 10.48
N ILE A 156 1.62 14.15 11.70
CA ILE A 156 0.77 13.90 12.87
C ILE A 156 0.01 15.18 13.26
N GLU A 157 0.69 16.33 13.31
CA GLU A 157 0.07 17.61 13.70
C GLU A 157 -1.02 18.03 12.71
N GLU A 158 -0.79 17.88 11.39
CA GLU A 158 -1.82 18.16 10.37
C GLU A 158 -3.00 17.17 10.44
N LEU A 159 -2.81 15.92 10.86
CA LEU A 159 -3.94 15.01 11.07
C LEU A 159 -4.77 15.38 12.30
N LEU A 160 -4.10 15.68 13.42
CA LEU A 160 -4.74 15.95 14.72
C LEU A 160 -5.34 17.35 14.80
N SER A 161 -4.77 18.31 14.07
CA SER A 161 -5.24 19.69 14.02
C SER A 161 -5.11 20.22 12.59
N PRO A 162 -5.95 19.71 11.65
CA PRO A 162 -5.84 20.07 10.26
C PRO A 162 -5.89 21.58 10.06
N THR A 163 -4.82 22.11 9.49
CA THR A 163 -4.90 23.45 8.95
C THR A 163 -5.89 23.41 7.78
N LYS A 164 -6.65 24.49 7.56
CA LYS A 164 -7.49 24.60 6.35
C LYS A 164 -6.65 24.82 5.09
N ASP A 165 -5.35 24.52 5.13
CA ASP A 165 -4.45 24.77 4.04
C ASP A 165 -4.66 23.72 2.94
N LEU A 166 -5.59 24.05 2.05
CA LEU A 166 -5.88 23.26 0.86
C LEU A 166 -4.68 23.19 -0.08
N GLU A 167 -3.63 24.03 0.08
CA GLU A 167 -2.45 23.98 -0.79
C GLU A 167 -1.74 22.63 -0.73
N ILE A 168 -1.69 22.00 0.45
CA ILE A 168 -0.99 20.72 0.64
C ILE A 168 -1.58 19.64 -0.27
N THR A 169 -2.91 19.60 -0.44
CA THR A 169 -3.58 18.57 -1.25
C THR A 169 -3.77 18.95 -2.72
N LYS A 170 -3.43 20.18 -3.13
CA LYS A 170 -3.69 20.68 -4.49
C LYS A 170 -3.06 19.82 -5.58
N GLU A 171 -1.80 19.43 -5.40
CA GLU A 171 -1.11 18.61 -6.39
C GLU A 171 -1.82 17.28 -6.58
N ARG A 172 -2.22 16.63 -5.48
CA ARG A 172 -2.94 15.37 -5.53
C ARG A 172 -4.33 15.51 -6.17
N HIS A 173 -5.06 16.57 -5.87
CA HIS A 173 -6.32 16.87 -6.56
C HIS A 173 -6.13 17.15 -8.05
N LEU A 174 -5.04 17.81 -8.44
CA LEU A 174 -4.69 18.03 -9.85
C LEU A 174 -4.39 16.69 -10.55
N ILE A 175 -3.65 15.78 -9.90
CA ILE A 175 -3.40 14.43 -10.42
C ILE A 175 -4.71 13.69 -10.62
N ARG A 176 -5.61 13.69 -9.62
CA ARG A 176 -6.95 13.06 -9.75
C ARG A 176 -7.73 13.61 -10.94
N SER A 177 -7.78 14.92 -11.11
CA SER A 177 -8.48 15.57 -12.24
C SER A 177 -7.88 15.16 -13.59
N LYS A 178 -6.55 15.16 -13.72
CA LYS A 178 -5.86 14.69 -14.93
C LYS A 178 -6.13 13.22 -15.22
N LEU A 179 -6.15 12.36 -14.20
CA LEU A 179 -6.48 10.94 -14.37
C LEU A 179 -7.93 10.75 -14.80
N LYS A 180 -8.88 11.52 -14.26
CA LYS A 180 -10.29 11.52 -14.70
C LYS A 180 -10.42 11.91 -16.18
N GLU A 181 -9.67 12.92 -16.63
CA GLU A 181 -9.63 13.34 -18.03
C GLU A 181 -9.02 12.27 -18.96
N LEU A 182 -8.11 11.43 -18.45
CA LEU A 182 -7.48 10.35 -19.21
C LEU A 182 -8.35 9.08 -19.33
N VAL A 183 -9.39 8.91 -18.50
CA VAL A 183 -10.23 7.70 -18.51
C VAL A 183 -10.76 7.34 -19.91
N PRO A 184 -11.26 8.29 -20.73
CA PRO A 184 -11.73 7.99 -22.08
C PRO A 184 -10.67 7.43 -23.03
N ASP A 185 -9.39 7.67 -22.76
CA ASP A 185 -8.27 7.20 -23.58
C ASP A 185 -7.87 5.74 -23.26
N PHE A 186 -8.40 5.17 -22.17
CA PHE A 186 -8.19 3.76 -21.86
C PHE A 186 -9.00 2.86 -22.79
N THR A 187 -8.36 1.85 -23.35
CA THR A 187 -9.05 0.75 -24.01
C THR A 187 -9.48 -0.28 -22.98
N VAL A 188 -10.76 -0.66 -22.97
CA VAL A 188 -11.27 -1.72 -22.09
C VAL A 188 -11.58 -2.97 -22.92
N ASN A 189 -10.87 -4.07 -22.62
CA ASN A 189 -11.07 -5.36 -23.30
C ASN A 189 -11.04 -6.51 -22.29
N ASN A 190 -12.02 -7.42 -22.35
CA ASN A 190 -12.15 -8.57 -21.44
C ASN A 190 -12.12 -8.20 -19.94
N GLY A 191 -12.63 -7.02 -19.60
CA GLY A 191 -12.60 -6.49 -18.23
C GLY A 191 -11.22 -5.99 -17.80
N ILE A 192 -10.28 -5.76 -18.70
CA ILE A 192 -9.00 -5.11 -18.41
C ILE A 192 -9.01 -3.73 -19.06
N ALA A 193 -8.82 -2.67 -18.26
CA ALA A 193 -8.54 -1.34 -18.78
C ALA A 193 -7.04 -1.21 -19.06
N SER A 194 -6.67 -0.70 -20.22
CA SER A 194 -5.27 -0.54 -20.60
C SER A 194 -4.99 0.78 -21.32
N ILE A 195 -3.83 1.36 -21.04
CA ILE A 195 -3.30 2.52 -21.76
C ILE A 195 -1.77 2.41 -21.90
N THR A 196 -1.25 2.90 -23.02
CA THR A 196 0.20 3.12 -23.22
C THR A 196 0.45 4.63 -23.31
N MET A 197 1.41 5.13 -22.56
CA MET A 197 1.70 6.56 -22.43
C MET A 197 3.20 6.84 -22.56
N ASP A 198 3.54 8.05 -23.00
CA ASP A 198 4.94 8.49 -23.09
C ASP A 198 5.60 8.72 -21.72
N LYS A 199 4.78 8.93 -20.68
CA LYS A 199 5.24 9.26 -19.32
C LYS A 199 4.56 8.39 -18.28
N LYS A 200 5.23 8.27 -17.13
CA LYS A 200 4.67 7.65 -15.92
C LYS A 200 3.46 8.45 -15.44
N ILE A 201 2.41 7.74 -15.05
CA ILE A 201 1.31 8.27 -14.24
C ILE A 201 1.22 7.56 -12.89
N ASP A 202 0.50 8.16 -11.94
CA ASP A 202 0.20 7.53 -10.67
C ASP A 202 -0.95 6.52 -10.81
N ALA A 203 -0.57 5.27 -11.04
CA ALA A 203 -1.52 4.18 -11.19
C ALA A 203 -2.23 3.79 -9.88
N GLY A 204 -1.82 4.32 -8.71
CA GLY A 204 -2.48 4.02 -7.43
C GLY A 204 -3.91 4.57 -7.33
N LEU A 205 -4.21 5.65 -8.06
CA LEU A 205 -5.51 6.32 -8.04
C LEU A 205 -6.50 5.78 -9.09
N LEU A 206 -6.03 4.92 -9.99
CA LEU A 206 -6.85 4.41 -11.09
C LEU A 206 -7.97 3.45 -10.67
N PRO A 207 -7.83 2.57 -9.65
CA PRO A 207 -8.89 1.62 -9.30
C PRO A 207 -10.26 2.29 -9.05
N GLY A 208 -10.28 3.45 -8.39
CA GLY A 208 -11.49 4.22 -8.10
C GLY A 208 -12.12 4.87 -9.34
N LEU A 209 -11.41 4.91 -10.47
CA LEU A 209 -11.92 5.40 -11.75
C LEU A 209 -12.48 4.29 -12.64
N PHE A 210 -12.22 3.02 -12.31
CA PHE A 210 -12.64 1.86 -13.08
C PHE A 210 -13.35 0.81 -12.21
N PRO A 211 -14.55 1.10 -11.69
CA PRO A 211 -15.23 0.23 -10.71
C PRO A 211 -15.62 -1.16 -11.25
N ASN A 212 -15.68 -1.32 -12.58
CA ASN A 212 -16.18 -2.51 -13.26
C ASN A 212 -15.09 -3.32 -13.98
N VAL A 213 -13.81 -3.00 -13.76
CA VAL A 213 -12.71 -3.72 -14.40
C VAL A 213 -12.04 -4.68 -13.42
N LYS A 214 -11.52 -5.78 -13.97
CA LYS A 214 -10.76 -6.79 -13.26
C LYS A 214 -9.33 -6.32 -13.02
N ALA A 215 -8.73 -5.66 -14.00
CA ALA A 215 -7.38 -5.13 -13.88
C ALA A 215 -7.20 -3.84 -14.68
N ILE A 216 -6.21 -3.06 -14.28
CA ILE A 216 -5.81 -1.83 -14.94
C ILE A 216 -4.32 -1.96 -15.27
N MET A 217 -3.99 -1.93 -16.56
CA MET A 217 -2.63 -1.98 -17.08
C MET A 217 -2.21 -0.62 -17.61
N VAL A 218 -1.08 -0.11 -17.12
CA VAL A 218 -0.46 1.12 -17.64
C VAL A 218 0.94 0.79 -18.11
N ALA A 219 1.23 1.11 -19.37
CA ALA A 219 2.55 0.97 -19.95
C ALA A 219 3.17 2.34 -20.24
N SER A 220 4.48 2.47 -19.98
CA SER A 220 5.27 3.64 -20.38
C SER A 220 6.72 3.22 -20.65
N PRO A 221 7.48 3.95 -21.49
CA PRO A 221 8.90 3.65 -21.66
C PRO A 221 9.67 3.82 -20.34
N MET A 222 10.71 3.00 -20.14
CA MET A 222 11.67 3.20 -19.04
C MET A 222 12.58 4.41 -19.34
N PRO A 223 13.09 5.11 -18.30
CA PRO A 223 14.02 6.22 -18.47
C PRO A 223 15.38 5.77 -19.03
N ASP A 224 16.22 6.74 -19.45
CA ASP A 224 17.41 6.57 -20.29
C ASP A 224 18.43 5.49 -19.87
N GLY A 225 18.44 5.04 -18.60
CA GLY A 225 19.26 3.92 -18.12
C GLY A 225 18.74 2.51 -18.45
N SER A 226 17.56 2.40 -19.06
CA SER A 226 16.94 1.13 -19.49
C SER A 226 16.24 1.31 -20.83
N LYS A 227 16.91 2.03 -21.74
CA LYS A 227 16.39 2.40 -23.06
C LYS A 227 15.91 1.17 -23.84
N GLY A 228 14.71 1.27 -24.42
CA GLY A 228 14.07 0.19 -25.17
C GLY A 228 13.28 -0.80 -24.32
N LYS A 229 13.24 -0.63 -22.99
CA LYS A 229 12.38 -1.42 -22.10
C LYS A 229 11.10 -0.69 -21.71
N TRP A 230 10.08 -1.47 -21.42
CA TRP A 230 8.79 -1.00 -20.94
C TRP A 230 8.66 -1.12 -19.42
N ARG A 231 8.15 -0.06 -18.80
CA ARG A 231 7.53 -0.10 -17.48
C ARG A 231 6.08 -0.49 -17.70
N ILE A 232 5.70 -1.64 -17.17
CA ILE A 232 4.31 -2.10 -17.14
C ILE A 232 3.90 -2.22 -15.69
N ARG A 233 2.81 -1.54 -15.34
CA ARG A 233 2.18 -1.59 -14.02
C ARG A 233 0.80 -2.18 -14.16
N VAL A 234 0.47 -3.14 -13.31
CA VAL A 234 -0.86 -3.74 -13.25
C VAL A 234 -1.39 -3.57 -11.83
N ARG A 235 -2.61 -3.03 -11.73
CA ARG A 235 -3.41 -2.98 -10.49
C ARG A 235 -4.62 -3.88 -10.65
N LEU A 236 -5.02 -4.58 -9.58
CA LEU A 236 -6.34 -5.18 -9.54
C LEU A 236 -7.39 -4.07 -9.50
N GLY A 237 -8.44 -4.25 -10.29
CA GLY A 237 -9.66 -3.46 -10.17
C GLY A 237 -10.60 -4.11 -9.16
N SER A 238 -11.62 -3.37 -8.74
CA SER A 238 -12.58 -3.75 -7.71
C SER A 238 -13.42 -5.00 -8.03
N SER A 239 -13.50 -5.41 -9.30
CA SER A 239 -14.26 -6.61 -9.70
C SER A 239 -13.44 -7.92 -9.71
N SER A 240 -12.17 -7.87 -9.31
CA SER A 240 -11.31 -9.06 -9.23
C SER A 240 -11.38 -9.73 -7.87
N GLU A 241 -12.37 -10.58 -7.68
CA GLU A 241 -12.40 -11.49 -6.54
C GLU A 241 -11.42 -12.65 -6.75
N ASN A 242 -10.72 -13.06 -5.68
CA ASN A 242 -9.87 -14.26 -5.62
C ASN A 242 -8.67 -14.34 -6.60
N ILE A 243 -8.30 -13.23 -7.25
CA ILE A 243 -7.12 -13.18 -8.12
C ILE A 243 -5.95 -12.56 -7.37
N GLU A 244 -4.78 -13.19 -7.47
CA GLU A 244 -3.52 -12.67 -6.94
C GLU A 244 -2.54 -12.40 -8.10
N LEU A 245 -2.25 -11.14 -8.40
CA LEU A 245 -1.41 -10.73 -9.54
C LEU A 245 -0.01 -11.34 -9.50
N ASN A 246 0.59 -11.42 -8.31
CA ASN A 246 1.91 -12.02 -8.09
C ASN A 246 1.94 -13.54 -8.33
N LYS A 247 0.78 -14.21 -8.45
CA LYS A 247 0.68 -15.65 -8.78
C LYS A 247 0.37 -15.93 -10.24
N LEU A 248 0.13 -14.90 -11.05
CA LEU A 248 -0.15 -15.08 -12.47
C LEU A 248 1.10 -15.47 -13.29
N ASN A 249 2.29 -15.48 -12.67
CA ASN A 249 3.58 -15.80 -13.30
C ASN A 249 3.84 -14.93 -14.55
N LEU A 250 3.63 -13.62 -14.44
CA LEU A 250 3.88 -12.66 -15.50
C LEU A 250 5.38 -12.28 -15.54
N PRO A 251 5.96 -12.11 -16.74
CA PRO A 251 7.40 -11.94 -16.92
C PRO A 251 7.90 -10.63 -16.32
N ASP A 252 9.12 -10.66 -15.79
CA ASP A 252 9.84 -9.49 -15.26
C ASP A 252 9.10 -8.71 -14.18
N THR A 253 8.11 -9.30 -13.51
CA THR A 253 7.33 -8.60 -12.48
C THR A 253 7.85 -8.80 -11.07
N GLY A 254 7.65 -7.77 -10.25
CA GLY A 254 7.64 -7.90 -8.80
C GLY A 254 6.45 -7.14 -8.25
N GLY A 255 6.05 -7.45 -7.02
CA GLY A 255 4.94 -6.78 -6.35
C GLY A 255 4.18 -7.70 -5.42
N ARG A 256 2.93 -7.31 -5.13
CA ARG A 256 2.02 -7.96 -4.19
C ARG A 256 0.80 -8.50 -4.92
N TRP A 257 -0.12 -9.09 -4.17
CA TRP A 257 -1.33 -9.71 -4.70
C TRP A 257 -2.22 -8.74 -5.50
N ASN A 258 -2.28 -7.46 -5.12
CA ASN A 258 -3.13 -6.44 -5.76
C ASN A 258 -2.40 -5.52 -6.75
N ALA A 259 -1.06 -5.57 -6.80
CA ALA A 259 -0.27 -4.65 -7.60
C ALA A 259 1.10 -5.20 -7.98
N ILE A 260 1.41 -5.21 -9.27
CA ILE A 260 2.71 -5.64 -9.81
C ILE A 260 3.29 -4.60 -10.77
N SER A 261 4.62 -4.59 -10.90
CA SER A 261 5.35 -3.67 -11.76
C SER A 261 6.63 -4.31 -12.30
N THR A 262 6.90 -4.11 -13.58
CA THR A 262 8.17 -4.55 -14.19
C THR A 262 9.35 -3.67 -13.80
N SER A 263 9.11 -2.43 -13.32
CA SER A 263 10.20 -1.53 -12.91
C SER A 263 11.04 -2.06 -11.75
N ARG A 264 10.49 -2.96 -10.93
CA ARG A 264 11.23 -3.59 -9.82
C ARG A 264 12.39 -4.46 -10.31
N ASN A 265 12.31 -4.95 -11.55
CA ASN A 265 13.32 -5.78 -12.20
C ASN A 265 14.00 -5.06 -13.39
N GLY A 266 13.95 -3.72 -13.42
CA GLY A 266 14.58 -2.93 -14.48
C GLY A 266 13.78 -2.85 -15.79
N GLY A 267 12.48 -3.17 -15.78
CA GLY A 267 11.60 -3.13 -16.94
C GLY A 267 11.63 -4.42 -17.77
N THR A 268 10.73 -4.52 -18.75
CA THR A 268 10.59 -5.68 -19.63
C THR A 268 10.86 -5.33 -21.10
N ASN A 269 11.30 -6.31 -21.89
CA ASN A 269 11.38 -6.19 -23.35
C ASN A 269 10.07 -6.58 -24.04
N THR A 270 9.08 -7.07 -23.29
CA THR A 270 7.76 -7.40 -23.85
C THR A 270 7.01 -6.12 -24.21
N GLU A 271 6.52 -6.04 -25.44
CA GLU A 271 5.71 -4.91 -25.90
C GLU A 271 4.37 -4.83 -25.14
N PRO A 272 3.81 -3.63 -24.93
CA PRO A 272 2.58 -3.46 -24.16
C PRO A 272 1.41 -4.31 -24.65
N GLU A 273 1.23 -4.44 -25.96
CA GLU A 273 0.16 -5.23 -26.57
C GLU A 273 0.30 -6.72 -26.27
N ASP A 274 1.51 -7.27 -26.42
CA ASP A 274 1.81 -8.66 -26.10
C ASP A 274 1.62 -8.93 -24.62
N TYR A 275 2.04 -8.00 -23.76
CA TYR A 275 1.88 -8.12 -22.33
C TYR A 275 0.40 -8.11 -21.91
N LEU A 276 -0.40 -7.23 -22.52
CA LEU A 276 -1.85 -7.18 -22.30
C LEU A 276 -2.51 -8.50 -22.68
N LYS A 277 -2.10 -9.10 -23.79
CA LYS A 277 -2.59 -10.42 -24.21
C LYS A 277 -2.24 -11.49 -23.19
N MET A 278 -0.98 -11.55 -22.74
CA MET A 278 -0.56 -12.48 -21.68
C MET A 278 -1.38 -12.29 -20.40
N LEU A 279 -1.61 -11.04 -19.98
CA LEU A 279 -2.43 -10.72 -18.81
C LEU A 279 -3.87 -11.22 -18.99
N SER A 280 -4.50 -10.93 -20.13
CA SER A 280 -5.86 -11.38 -20.44
C SER A 280 -5.98 -12.90 -20.43
N ASP A 281 -5.03 -13.61 -21.03
CA ASP A 281 -5.00 -15.08 -21.05
C ASP A 281 -4.89 -15.67 -19.63
N LYS A 282 -4.07 -15.06 -18.76
CA LYS A 282 -3.94 -15.50 -17.36
C LYS A 282 -5.22 -15.31 -16.55
N PHE A 283 -5.90 -14.18 -16.72
CA PHE A 283 -7.19 -13.94 -16.08
C PHE A 283 -8.25 -14.95 -16.54
N ASN A 284 -8.33 -15.23 -17.85
CA ASN A 284 -9.27 -16.20 -18.40
C ASN A 284 -8.98 -17.64 -17.93
N GLN A 285 -7.71 -18.01 -17.75
CA GLN A 285 -7.32 -19.31 -17.22
C GLN A 285 -7.69 -19.50 -15.73
N HIS A 286 -7.68 -18.43 -14.93
CA HIS A 286 -8.12 -18.48 -13.54
C HIS A 286 -9.64 -18.66 -13.41
N GLN A 287 -10.44 -17.91 -14.18
CA GLN A 287 -11.90 -18.04 -14.10
C GLN A 287 -12.40 -19.46 -14.44
N ASN A 288 -11.81 -20.11 -15.44
CA ASN A 288 -12.16 -21.48 -15.82
C ASN A 288 -11.82 -22.55 -14.76
N LYS A 289 -11.03 -22.20 -13.74
CA LYS A 289 -10.70 -23.10 -12.62
C LYS A 289 -11.67 -22.97 -11.45
N ASP A 290 -12.24 -21.78 -11.24
CA ASP A 290 -13.18 -21.51 -10.14
C ASP A 290 -14.62 -21.96 -10.47
N ASP A 291 -14.94 -22.12 -11.76
CA ASP A 291 -16.23 -22.66 -12.25
C ASP A 291 -16.29 -24.22 -12.24
N ARG A 292 -15.31 -24.92 -11.66
CA ARG A 292 -15.24 -26.39 -11.58
C ARG A 292 -15.15 -26.88 -10.14
#